data_AF-A0A939YAU8-F1
#
_entry.id   AF-A0A939YAU8-F1
#
_cell.length_a   1.000
_cell.length_b   1.000
_cell.length_c   1.000
_cell.angle_alpha   90.00
_cell.angle_beta   90.00
_cell.angle_gamma   90.00
#
_symmetry.space_group_name_H-M   'P 1'
#
loop_
_entity.id
_entity.type
_entity.pdbx_description
1 polymer ?
#
loop_
_entity_poly.entity_id
_entity_poly.type
_entity_poly.pdbx_seq_one_letter_code
_entity_poly.pdbx_strand_id
1 'polypeptide(L)'
;MSQEKFRIIKINAGEGKTFEEIVHTEPPHFHFQILRPDSEEQREKAISYFKEHNKIYSCFMFTPEILLYLGCTETIYIRSKMADFETDQLKQILNEVTLWFRAHINDKGEEKDI
;
A
#
# COMPACT_ATOMS: atom_id res chain seq x y z
N MET A 1 -19.58 -14.83 1.48
CA MET A 1 -18.86 -13.61 1.08
C MET A 1 -17.39 -13.96 1.04
N SER A 2 -16.74 -13.99 -0.13
CA SER A 2 -15.28 -14.15 -0.16
C SER A 2 -14.70 -12.96 0.60
N GLN A 3 -13.89 -13.21 1.63
CA GLN A 3 -13.14 -12.12 2.23
C GLN A 3 -12.25 -11.54 1.12
N GLU A 4 -12.41 -10.25 0.84
CA GLU A 4 -11.54 -9.57 -0.14
C GLU A 4 -10.09 -9.75 0.31
N LYS A 5 -9.21 -10.09 -0.62
CA LYS A 5 -7.79 -10.42 -0.35
C LYS A 5 -7.02 -9.26 0.26
N PHE A 6 -7.46 -8.04 -0.02
CA PHE A 6 -6.88 -6.80 0.48
C PHE A 6 -8.00 -5.88 0.98
N ARG A 7 -7.65 -5.02 1.94
CA ARG A 7 -8.55 -3.97 2.44
C ARG A 7 -7.81 -2.66 2.59
N ILE A 8 -8.47 -1.54 2.32
CA ILE A 8 -7.95 -0.21 2.64
C ILE A 8 -8.42 0.21 4.02
N ILE A 9 -7.49 0.65 4.86
CA ILE A 9 -7.74 1.23 6.17
C ILE A 9 -7.29 2.68 6.15
N LYS A 10 -8.12 3.57 6.69
CA LYS A 10 -7.75 4.97 6.92
C LYS A 10 -7.29 5.14 8.36
N ILE A 11 -6.08 5.65 8.54
CA ILE A 11 -5.47 5.82 9.86
C ILE A 11 -5.32 7.30 10.13
N ASN A 12 -5.80 7.72 11.30
CA ASN A 12 -5.67 9.08 11.77
C ASN A 12 -4.34 9.23 12.50
N ALA A 13 -3.41 9.99 11.92
CA ALA A 13 -2.06 10.20 12.46
C ALA A 13 -2.00 11.28 13.55
N GLY A 14 -3.13 11.96 13.81
CA GLY A 14 -3.17 13.18 14.61
C GLY A 14 -2.99 14.44 13.74
N GLU A 15 -3.23 15.62 14.33
CA GLU A 15 -3.08 16.93 13.65
C GLU A 15 -3.88 17.09 12.35
N GLY A 16 -5.01 16.37 12.23
CA GLY A 16 -5.82 16.37 11.00
C GLY A 16 -5.19 15.61 9.83
N LYS A 17 -4.05 14.92 10.04
CA LYS A 17 -3.40 14.11 9.01
C LYS A 17 -3.99 12.70 9.02
N THR A 18 -4.43 12.24 7.84
CA THR A 18 -4.87 10.87 7.62
C THR A 18 -4.04 10.23 6.53
N PHE A 19 -3.61 8.99 6.73
CA PHE A 19 -2.99 8.20 5.68
C PHE A 19 -3.77 6.91 5.43
N GLU A 20 -3.64 6.37 4.23
CA GLU A 20 -4.30 5.15 3.79
C GLU A 20 -3.28 4.00 3.76
N GLU A 21 -3.68 2.84 4.27
CA GLU A 21 -2.91 1.60 4.19
C GLU A 21 -3.73 0.50 3.53
N ILE A 22 -3.09 -0.31 2.69
CA ILE A 22 -3.62 -1.58 2.19
C ILE A 22 -3.07 -2.69 3.07
N VAL A 23 -3.98 -3.53 3.58
CA VAL A 23 -3.62 -4.65 4.45
C VAL A 23 -4.07 -5.95 3.81
N HIS A 24 -3.16 -6.92 3.70
CA HIS A 24 -3.49 -8.29 3.32
C HIS A 24 -4.35 -8.95 4.40
N THR A 25 -5.46 -9.56 4.02
CA THR A 25 -6.45 -10.06 4.98
C THR A 25 -6.07 -11.40 5.62
N GLU A 26 -5.06 -12.09 5.11
CA GLU A 26 -4.53 -13.32 5.68
C GLU A 26 -3.14 -13.13 6.34
N PRO A 27 -2.83 -13.87 7.42
CA PRO A 27 -1.51 -13.85 8.03
C PRO A 27 -0.40 -14.41 7.11
N PRO A 28 0.83 -13.88 7.18
CA PRO A 28 1.18 -12.64 7.88
C PRO A 28 0.53 -11.45 7.17
N HIS A 29 -0.08 -10.54 7.93
CA HIS A 29 -0.81 -9.42 7.36
C HIS A 29 0.17 -8.39 6.83
N PHE A 30 0.41 -8.36 5.52
CA PHE A 30 1.29 -7.39 4.88
C PHE A 30 0.63 -6.01 4.81
N HIS A 31 1.36 -4.97 5.19
CA HIS A 31 0.91 -3.58 5.20
C HIS A 31 1.65 -2.76 4.14
N PHE A 32 0.88 -2.02 3.35
CA PHE A 32 1.39 -1.12 2.33
C PHE A 32 0.76 0.26 2.51
N GLN A 33 1.57 1.29 2.72
CA GLN A 33 1.09 2.67 2.73
C GLN A 33 0.83 3.13 1.30
N ILE A 34 -0.31 3.77 1.07
CA ILE A 34 -0.59 4.47 -0.17
C ILE A 34 -0.07 5.90 -0.03
N LEU A 35 0.89 6.25 -0.86
CA LEU A 35 1.39 7.62 -0.99
C LEU A 35 0.80 8.25 -2.24
N ARG A 36 0.30 9.47 -2.13
CA ARG A 36 -0.31 10.26 -3.21
C ARG A 36 0.45 11.57 -3.38
N PRO A 37 1.60 11.58 -4.06
CA PRO A 37 2.35 12.81 -4.33
C PRO A 37 1.51 13.78 -5.16
N ASP A 38 1.55 15.07 -4.82
CA ASP A 38 0.81 16.11 -5.56
C ASP A 38 1.52 16.54 -6.85
N SER A 39 2.78 16.13 -7.03
CA SER A 39 3.60 16.47 -8.20
C SER A 39 4.65 15.40 -8.49
N GLU A 40 5.15 15.39 -9.73
CA GLU A 40 6.26 14.51 -10.13
C GLU A 40 7.54 14.80 -9.32
N GLU A 41 7.80 16.06 -8.96
CA GLU A 41 8.94 16.41 -8.10
C GLU A 41 8.83 15.78 -6.70
N GLN A 42 7.64 15.80 -6.09
CA GLN A 42 7.43 15.11 -4.80
C GLN A 42 7.60 13.60 -4.95
N ARG A 43 7.12 13.03 -6.05
CA ARG A 43 7.24 11.61 -6.37
C ARG A 43 8.71 11.19 -6.51
N GLU A 44 9.51 11.95 -7.25
CA GLU A 44 10.95 11.72 -7.43
C GLU A 44 11.71 11.83 -6.11
N LYS A 45 11.37 12.81 -5.26
CA LYS A 45 11.93 12.96 -3.90
C LYS A 45 11.61 11.75 -3.03
N ALA A 46 10.38 11.27 -3.05
CA ALA A 46 9.97 10.07 -2.29
C ALA A 46 10.73 8.83 -2.78
N ILE A 47 10.82 8.61 -4.09
CA ILE A 47 11.57 7.49 -4.68
C ILE A 47 13.05 7.56 -4.31
N SER A 48 13.65 8.75 -4.35
CA SER A 48 15.07 8.94 -3.97
C SER A 48 15.30 8.55 -2.51
N TYR A 49 14.43 9.01 -1.61
CA TYR A 49 14.46 8.61 -0.20
C TYR A 49 14.31 7.09 -0.02
N PHE A 50 13.39 6.45 -0.75
CA PHE A 50 13.21 4.99 -0.66
C PHE A 50 14.45 4.21 -1.09
N LYS A 51 15.11 4.65 -2.16
CA LYS A 51 16.37 4.05 -2.62
C LYS A 51 17.49 4.21 -1.60
N GLU A 52 17.65 5.41 -1.04
CA GLU A 52 18.66 5.71 -0.01
C GLU A 52 18.50 4.83 1.25
N HIS A 53 17.24 4.56 1.64
CA HIS A 53 16.92 3.82 2.85
C HIS A 53 16.53 2.35 2.62
N ASN A 54 16.81 1.79 1.44
CA ASN A 54 16.49 0.41 1.06
C ASN A 54 15.02 0.02 1.35
N LYS A 55 14.09 0.94 1.11
CA LYS A 55 12.66 0.69 1.29
C LYS A 55 12.12 -0.10 0.09
N ILE A 56 11.18 -1.00 0.35
CA ILE A 56 10.50 -1.78 -0.68
C ILE A 56 9.25 -1.01 -1.09
N TYR A 57 9.09 -0.74 -2.37
CA TYR A 57 7.97 0.03 -2.90
C TYR A 57 7.59 -0.43 -4.31
N SER A 58 6.40 -0.06 -4.76
CA SER A 58 5.91 -0.23 -6.12
C SER A 58 5.41 1.12 -6.66
N CYS A 59 5.79 1.45 -7.89
CA CYS A 59 5.39 2.68 -8.57
C CYS A 59 4.66 2.35 -9.88
N PHE A 60 3.72 3.20 -10.27
CA PHE A 60 2.90 2.98 -11.46
C PHE A 60 3.34 3.86 -12.63
N MET A 61 3.20 3.37 -13.86
CA MET A 61 3.60 4.14 -15.04
C MET A 61 2.66 5.32 -15.33
N PHE A 62 1.37 5.17 -15.03
CA PHE A 62 0.32 6.09 -15.48
C PHE A 62 -0.32 6.91 -14.35
N THR A 63 0.07 6.67 -13.11
CA THR A 63 -0.49 7.37 -11.95
C THR A 63 0.63 7.73 -10.96
N PRO A 64 0.51 8.85 -10.23
CA PRO A 64 1.57 9.33 -9.36
C PRO A 64 1.72 8.51 -8.07
N GLU A 65 0.74 7.66 -7.73
CA GLU A 65 0.74 6.89 -6.49
C GLU A 65 1.96 5.97 -6.34
N ILE A 66 2.30 5.71 -5.08
CA ILE A 66 3.34 4.76 -4.70
C ILE A 66 2.75 3.87 -3.60
N LEU A 67 2.97 2.56 -3.72
CA LEU A 67 2.73 1.62 -2.62
C LEU A 67 4.05 1.38 -1.89
N LEU A 68 4.13 1.80 -0.63
CA LEU A 68 5.31 1.62 0.23
C LEU A 68 5.07 0.46 1.19
N TYR A 69 5.91 -0.58 1.16
CA TYR A 69 5.85 -1.67 2.12
C TYR A 69 6.28 -1.20 3.51
N LEU A 70 5.42 -1.38 4.51
CA LEU A 70 5.68 -0.98 5.89
C LEU A 70 6.17 -2.13 6.79
N GLY A 71 5.78 -3.37 6.46
CA GLY A 71 6.03 -4.54 7.29
C GLY A 71 4.86 -5.52 7.23
N CYS A 72 4.93 -6.57 8.03
CA CYS A 72 3.80 -7.46 8.25
C CYS A 72 3.61 -7.73 9.74
N THR A 73 2.39 -8.10 10.11
CA THR A 73 2.01 -8.37 11.50
C THR A 73 1.27 -9.69 11.63
N GLU A 74 1.29 -10.28 12.82
CA GLU A 74 0.53 -11.51 13.12
C GLU A 74 -0.98 -11.30 13.13
N THR A 75 -1.44 -10.06 13.38
CA THR A 75 -2.86 -9.70 13.32
C THR A 75 -3.09 -8.53 12.38
N ILE A 76 -4.32 -8.36 11.93
CA ILE A 76 -4.72 -7.26 11.04
C ILE A 76 -4.52 -5.83 11.62
N TYR A 77 -4.15 -5.70 12.90
CA TYR A 77 -3.95 -4.42 13.58
C TYR A 77 -2.49 -3.98 13.54
N ILE A 78 -2.27 -2.72 13.12
CA ILE A 78 -0.96 -2.09 12.90
C ILE A 78 -0.09 -2.02 14.17
N ARG A 79 -0.69 -2.07 15.37
CA ARG A 79 0.03 -2.06 16.65
C ARG A 79 0.55 -3.43 17.09
N SER A 80 0.48 -4.44 16.23
CA SER A 80 0.89 -5.80 16.55
C SER A 80 2.40 -6.01 16.32
N LYS A 81 2.93 -7.08 16.91
CA LYS A 81 4.31 -7.51 16.69
C LYS A 81 4.57 -7.75 15.19
N MET A 82 5.76 -7.35 14.71
CA MET A 82 6.20 -7.70 13.36
C MET A 82 6.32 -9.21 13.25
N ALA A 83 5.73 -9.79 12.21
CA ALA A 83 5.82 -11.21 11.92
C ALA A 83 7.08 -11.51 11.08
N ASP A 84 7.67 -12.69 11.28
CA ASP A 84 8.66 -13.22 10.34
C ASP A 84 7.97 -13.62 9.04
N PHE A 85 8.61 -13.40 7.89
CA PHE A 85 8.06 -13.76 6.58
C PHE A 85 9.16 -14.14 5.61
N GLU A 86 8.81 -14.97 4.62
CA GLU A 86 9.71 -15.39 3.56
C GLU A 86 9.77 -14.35 2.43
N THR A 87 10.96 -14.10 1.87
CA THR A 87 11.15 -13.09 0.83
C THR A 87 10.29 -13.33 -0.41
N ASP A 88 10.05 -14.58 -0.77
CA ASP A 88 9.23 -14.92 -1.94
C ASP A 88 7.73 -14.67 -1.72
N GLN A 89 7.26 -14.82 -0.48
CA GLN A 89 5.89 -14.42 -0.12
C GLN A 89 5.70 -12.91 -0.30
N LEU A 90 6.69 -12.10 0.10
CA LEU A 90 6.63 -10.65 -0.11
C LEU A 90 6.58 -10.28 -1.60
N LYS A 91 7.39 -10.92 -2.45
CA LYS A 91 7.36 -10.66 -3.90
C LYS A 91 5.99 -10.98 -4.51
N GLN A 92 5.41 -12.11 -4.11
CA GLN A 92 4.07 -12.50 -4.55
C GLN A 92 3.02 -11.47 -4.12
N ILE A 93 2.98 -11.14 -2.82
CA ILE A 93 2.00 -10.22 -2.26
C ILE A 93 2.18 -8.81 -2.85
N LEU A 94 3.41 -8.35 -3.08
CA LEU A 94 3.69 -7.06 -3.69
C LEU A 94 3.12 -6.97 -5.12
N ASN A 95 3.22 -8.04 -5.90
CA ASN A 95 2.61 -8.10 -7.23
C ASN A 95 1.08 -8.08 -7.14
N GLU A 96 0.51 -8.89 -6.25
CA GLU A 96 -0.94 -9.00 -6.07
C GLU A 96 -1.57 -7.69 -5.57
N VAL A 97 -0.96 -7.01 -4.60
CA VAL A 97 -1.45 -5.73 -4.09
C VAL A 97 -1.34 -4.62 -5.14
N THR A 98 -0.30 -4.65 -5.97
CA THR A 98 -0.12 -3.71 -7.09
C THR A 98 -1.26 -3.87 -8.11
N LEU A 99 -1.57 -5.12 -8.50
CA LEU A 99 -2.66 -5.42 -9.43
C LEU A 99 -4.03 -5.06 -8.84
N TRP A 100 -4.27 -5.42 -7.58
CA TRP A 100 -5.51 -5.12 -6.88
C TRP A 100 -5.74 -3.62 -6.75
N PHE A 101 -4.72 -2.86 -6.32
CA PHE A 101 -4.82 -1.41 -6.17
C PHE A 101 -5.10 -0.73 -7.51
N ARG A 102 -4.46 -1.19 -8.60
CA ARG A 102 -4.71 -0.67 -9.95
C ARG A 102 -6.15 -0.89 -10.41
N ALA A 103 -6.74 -2.04 -10.12
CA ALA A 103 -8.16 -2.29 -10.40
C ALA A 103 -9.04 -1.37 -9.55
N HIS A 104 -8.75 -1.27 -8.24
CA HIS A 104 -9.50 -0.44 -7.30
C HIS A 104 -9.52 1.05 -7.66
N ILE A 105 -8.41 1.62 -8.11
CA ILE A 105 -8.36 3.03 -8.56
C ILE A 105 -9.10 3.23 -9.88
N ASN A 106 -9.07 2.26 -10.79
CA ASN A 106 -9.79 2.33 -12.06
C ASN A 106 -11.31 2.26 -11.83
N ASP A 107 -11.76 1.38 -10.93
CA ASP A 107 -13.17 1.27 -10.56
C ASP A 107 -13.69 2.55 -9.89
N LYS A 108 -12.85 3.22 -9.09
CA LYS A 108 -13.18 4.55 -8.53
C LYS A 108 -13.15 5.68 -9.55
N GLY A 109 -12.39 5.52 -10.64
CA GLY A 109 -12.39 6.45 -11.77
C GLY A 109 -13.58 6.27 -12.72
N GLU A 110 -14.36 5.19 -12.56
CA GLU A 110 -15.60 4.92 -13.26
C GLU A 110 -16.85 5.19 -12.37
N GLU A 111 -16.85 6.23 -11.53
CA GLU A 111 -18.11 6.96 -11.32
C GLU A 111 -18.47 7.62 -12.65
N LYS A 112 -19.09 6.82 -13.54
CA LYS A 112 -19.76 7.33 -14.73
C LYS A 112 -20.90 8.19 -14.23
N ASP A 113 -20.77 9.49 -14.43
CA ASP A 113 -21.92 10.40 -14.48
C ASP A 113 -22.98 9.79 -15.41
N ILE A 114 -24.02 9.20 -14.82
CA ILE A 114 -25.29 8.85 -15.47
C ILE A 114 -26.42 9.33 -14.58
#